data_AF-A0A645B1L0-F1
#
_entry.id   AF-A0A645B1L0-F1
#
_cell.length_a   1.000
_cell.length_b   1.000
_cell.length_c   1.000
_cell.angle_alpha   90.00
_cell.angle_beta   90.00
_cell.angle_gamma   90.00
#
_symmetry.space_group_name_H-M   'P 1'
#
loop_
_entity.id
_entity.type
_entity.pdbx_description
1 polymer ?
#
loop_
_entity_poly.entity_id
_entity_poly.type
_entity_poly.pdbx_seq_one_letter_code
_entity_poly.pdbx_strand_id
1 'polypeptide(L)'
;MHSVESTSSKQNREEYVKQITAFAKEAMQKTAMQVSLRLWNLQENEEGKLEHGVNRELLELIAKEFSWAGVEHLEANGLKGIALAERIYLNQDVQFAWPDLSLEEEDKTGFCYGLRHQAAILVDGTVLPCCLDSDGVIALGNIHKNTFSEIMESERALQLVEGFSKRQAVEELCRKCGYRKRFDNPYSS
;
A
#
# COMPACT_ATOMS: atom_id res chain seq x y z
N MET A 1 -5.58 -4.61 -8.40
CA MET A 1 -6.84 -4.44 -7.64
C MET A 1 -7.15 -2.94 -7.56
N HIS A 2 -8.19 -2.46 -8.25
CA HIS A 2 -8.59 -1.04 -8.27
C HIS A 2 -10.08 -0.98 -7.96
N SER A 3 -10.48 -0.86 -6.69
CA SER A 3 -11.86 -1.15 -6.30
C SER A 3 -12.82 0.04 -6.28
N VAL A 4 -12.36 1.30 -6.37
CA VAL A 4 -13.26 2.47 -6.32
C VAL A 4 -13.17 3.38 -7.55
N GLU A 5 -11.98 3.59 -8.10
CA GLU A 5 -11.81 4.40 -9.33
C GLU A 5 -12.45 3.74 -10.56
N SER A 6 -12.61 2.41 -10.54
CA SER A 6 -13.29 1.63 -11.58
C SER A 6 -14.82 1.64 -11.46
N THR A 7 -15.38 2.16 -10.37
CA THR A 7 -16.83 2.17 -10.14
C THR A 7 -17.46 3.40 -10.78
N SER A 8 -18.15 3.18 -11.89
CA SER A 8 -18.57 4.20 -12.87
C SER A 8 -19.74 5.12 -12.47
N SER A 9 -20.37 4.94 -11.30
CA SER A 9 -21.50 5.79 -10.87
C SER A 9 -21.46 6.17 -9.38
N LYS A 10 -21.98 7.36 -9.06
CA LYS A 10 -22.12 7.89 -7.69
C LYS A 10 -22.93 6.95 -6.78
N GLN A 11 -24.03 6.43 -7.30
CA GLN A 11 -24.92 5.51 -6.59
C GLN A 11 -24.21 4.19 -6.22
N ASN A 12 -23.30 3.71 -7.06
CA ASN A 12 -22.51 2.52 -6.75
C ASN A 12 -21.47 2.78 -5.65
N ARG A 13 -20.95 4.01 -5.54
CA ARG A 13 -19.98 4.38 -4.48
C ARG A 13 -20.63 4.44 -3.10
N GLU A 14 -21.82 5.03 -3.00
CA GLU A 14 -22.57 5.07 -1.73
C GLU A 14 -22.88 3.66 -1.23
N GLU A 15 -23.37 2.79 -2.12
CA GLU A 15 -23.67 1.41 -1.78
C GLU A 15 -22.42 0.64 -1.36
N TYR A 16 -21.30 0.84 -2.07
CA TYR A 16 -20.02 0.24 -1.72
C TYR A 16 -19.53 0.64 -0.32
N VAL A 17 -19.58 1.93 0.02
CA VAL A 17 -19.21 2.42 1.37
C VAL A 17 -20.14 1.85 2.43
N LYS A 18 -21.45 1.79 2.18
CA LYS A 18 -22.41 1.19 3.12
C LYS A 18 -22.10 -0.28 3.38
N GLN A 19 -21.81 -1.07 2.35
CA GLN A 19 -21.50 -2.48 2.51
C GLN A 19 -20.22 -2.69 3.34
N ILE A 20 -19.16 -1.93 3.06
CA ILE A 20 -17.89 -2.02 3.82
C ILE A 20 -18.10 -1.62 5.28
N THR A 21 -18.80 -0.51 5.53
CA THR A 21 -19.01 -0.01 6.89
C THR A 21 -19.96 -0.90 7.69
N ALA A 22 -20.98 -1.48 7.06
CA ALA A 22 -21.84 -2.49 7.67
C ALA A 22 -21.04 -3.72 8.10
N PHE A 23 -20.19 -4.26 7.20
CA PHE A 23 -19.30 -5.36 7.53
C PHE A 23 -18.38 -5.01 8.70
N ALA A 24 -17.74 -3.84 8.67
CA ALA A 24 -16.85 -3.40 9.75
C ALA A 24 -17.60 -3.37 11.09
N LYS A 25 -18.77 -2.71 11.15
CA LYS A 25 -19.61 -2.64 12.35
C LYS A 25 -20.01 -4.03 12.87
N GLU A 26 -20.43 -4.93 11.99
CA GLU A 26 -20.79 -6.30 12.36
C GLU A 26 -19.60 -7.07 12.92
N ALA A 27 -18.45 -7.00 12.25
CA ALA A 27 -17.25 -7.70 12.70
C ALA A 27 -16.75 -7.18 14.05
N MET A 28 -16.92 -5.88 14.33
CA MET A 28 -16.62 -5.29 15.62
C MET A 28 -17.46 -5.86 16.77
N GLN A 29 -18.74 -6.14 16.51
CA GLN A 29 -19.66 -6.70 17.51
C GLN A 29 -19.39 -8.18 17.78
N LYS A 30 -18.95 -8.92 16.76
CA LYS A 30 -18.80 -10.38 16.84
C LYS A 30 -17.40 -10.85 17.20
N THR A 31 -16.39 -9.98 17.11
CA THR A 31 -14.98 -10.38 17.21
C THR A 31 -14.10 -9.34 17.91
N ALA A 32 -12.89 -9.73 18.28
CA ALA A 32 -11.83 -8.83 18.75
C ALA A 32 -11.04 -8.16 17.61
N MET A 33 -11.49 -8.28 16.36
CA MET A 33 -10.79 -7.74 15.17
C MET A 33 -10.61 -6.22 15.25
N GLN A 34 -9.54 -5.72 14.63
CA GLN A 34 -9.34 -4.30 14.35
C GLN A 34 -9.54 -4.06 12.86
N VAL A 35 -10.21 -2.96 12.50
CA VAL A 35 -10.48 -2.60 11.11
C VAL A 35 -9.71 -1.35 10.74
N SER A 36 -8.99 -1.40 9.63
CA SER A 36 -8.29 -0.25 9.03
C SER A 36 -8.84 0.01 7.64
N LEU A 37 -9.66 1.05 7.49
CA LEU A 37 -10.06 1.59 6.19
C LEU A 37 -8.90 2.40 5.62
N ARG A 38 -8.44 2.05 4.42
CA ARG A 38 -7.29 2.71 3.77
C ARG A 38 -7.73 3.46 2.51
N LEU A 39 -7.48 4.76 2.49
CA LEU A 39 -7.69 5.64 1.32
C LEU A 39 -6.33 6.14 0.84
N TRP A 40 -5.76 5.44 -0.15
CA TRP A 40 -4.37 5.62 -0.63
C TRP A 40 -4.33 6.38 -1.96
N ASN A 41 -4.95 7.55 -1.97
CA ASN A 41 -5.13 8.37 -3.16
C ASN A 41 -5.20 9.85 -2.80
N LEU A 42 -4.47 10.24 -1.74
CA LEU A 42 -4.12 11.65 -1.56
C LEU A 42 -3.16 12.06 -2.67
N GLN A 43 -3.39 13.25 -3.21
CA GLN A 43 -2.52 13.87 -4.18
C GLN A 43 -1.90 15.12 -3.57
N GLU A 44 -0.62 15.34 -3.85
CA GLU A 44 0.07 16.56 -3.48
C GLU A 44 -0.12 17.58 -4.59
N ASN A 45 -0.59 18.78 -4.25
CA ASN A 45 -0.72 19.87 -5.21
C ASN A 45 0.63 20.56 -5.46
N GLU A 46 0.67 21.52 -6.39
CA GLU A 46 1.91 22.23 -6.76
C GLU A 46 2.57 22.99 -5.59
N GLU A 47 1.81 23.26 -4.51
CA GLU A 47 2.28 23.93 -3.30
C GLU A 47 2.71 22.95 -2.20
N GLY A 48 2.69 21.65 -2.46
CA GLY A 48 3.04 20.61 -1.49
C GLY A 48 1.93 20.27 -0.48
N LYS A 49 0.69 20.70 -0.73
CA LYS A 49 -0.46 20.39 0.15
C LYS A 49 -1.19 19.14 -0.31
N LEU A 50 -1.58 18.32 0.65
CA LEU A 50 -2.36 17.12 0.41
C LEU A 50 -3.82 17.48 0.13
N GLU A 51 -4.33 17.05 -1.02
CA GLU A 51 -5.71 17.25 -1.45
C GLU A 51 -6.48 15.94 -1.48
N HIS A 52 -7.73 16.02 -1.03
CA HIS A 52 -8.62 14.86 -0.96
C HIS A 52 -9.38 14.62 -2.27
N GLY A 53 -9.53 15.60 -3.17
CA GLY A 53 -10.19 15.44 -4.47
C GLY A 53 -11.51 14.63 -4.40
N VAL A 54 -11.59 13.55 -5.19
CA VAL A 54 -12.73 12.61 -5.24
C VAL A 54 -12.98 11.89 -3.90
N ASN A 55 -11.99 11.83 -3.00
CA ASN A 55 -12.15 11.21 -1.68
C ASN A 55 -13.03 12.00 -0.75
N ARG A 56 -13.20 13.30 -0.96
CA ARG A 56 -13.99 14.13 -0.04
C ARG A 56 -15.41 13.56 0.12
N GLU A 57 -16.02 13.14 -0.98
CA GLU A 57 -17.34 12.50 -0.98
C GLU A 57 -17.34 11.16 -0.23
N LEU A 58 -16.32 10.31 -0.44
CA LEU A 58 -16.18 9.04 0.29
C LEU A 58 -15.98 9.25 1.79
N LEU A 59 -15.18 10.25 2.16
CA LEU A 59 -14.90 10.64 3.53
C LEU A 59 -16.16 11.16 4.22
N GLU A 60 -16.98 11.96 3.53
CA GLU A 60 -18.28 12.42 4.03
C GLU A 60 -19.25 11.24 4.26
N LEU A 61 -19.28 10.26 3.36
CA LEU A 61 -20.08 9.05 3.52
C LEU A 61 -19.61 8.21 4.72
N ILE A 62 -18.29 8.00 4.85
CA ILE A 62 -17.70 7.29 6.00
C ILE A 62 -17.98 8.03 7.30
N ALA A 63 -17.83 9.35 7.31
CA ALA A 63 -18.13 10.19 8.48
C ALA A 63 -19.57 10.03 8.93
N LYS A 64 -20.51 10.04 7.97
CA LYS A 64 -21.94 9.79 8.23
C LYS A 64 -22.18 8.39 8.81
N GLU A 65 -21.57 7.36 8.22
CA GLU A 65 -21.75 5.97 8.68
C GLU A 65 -21.26 5.75 10.12
N PHE A 66 -20.19 6.43 10.53
CA PHE A 66 -19.66 6.30 11.90
C PHE A 66 -20.09 7.43 12.85
N SER A 67 -20.94 8.36 12.41
CA SER A 67 -21.28 9.58 13.18
C SER A 67 -20.04 10.35 13.64
N TRP A 68 -19.00 10.37 12.81
CA TRP A 68 -17.73 11.01 13.09
C TRP A 68 -17.78 12.50 12.71
N ALA A 69 -17.26 13.37 13.58
CA ALA A 69 -17.44 14.83 13.54
C ALA A 69 -16.82 15.55 12.33
N GLY A 70 -16.08 14.83 11.48
CA GLY A 70 -16.02 15.18 10.06
C GLY A 70 -14.64 15.52 9.50
N VAL A 71 -14.67 15.59 8.17
CA VAL A 71 -13.57 15.86 7.22
C VAL A 71 -12.71 17.06 7.63
N GLU A 72 -13.27 18.04 8.33
CA GLU A 72 -12.57 19.24 8.82
C GLU A 72 -11.37 18.92 9.73
N HIS A 73 -11.39 17.78 10.41
CA HIS A 73 -10.27 17.33 11.24
C HIS A 73 -9.18 16.60 10.45
N LEU A 74 -9.38 16.27 9.16
CA LEU A 74 -8.38 15.56 8.35
C LEU A 74 -7.15 16.42 8.11
N GLU A 75 -7.35 17.69 7.74
CA GLU A 75 -6.26 18.64 7.45
C GLU A 75 -5.33 18.81 8.65
N ALA A 76 -5.89 18.84 9.87
CA ALA A 76 -5.12 18.96 11.10
C ALA A 76 -4.36 17.68 11.49
N ASN A 77 -4.76 16.50 11.00
CA ASN A 77 -4.15 15.21 11.35
C ASN A 77 -3.12 14.73 10.31
N GLY A 78 -3.06 15.33 9.12
CA GLY A 78 -2.16 14.93 8.05
C GLY A 78 -2.35 13.45 7.67
N LEU A 79 -1.25 12.68 7.66
CA LEU A 79 -1.26 11.23 7.36
C LEU A 79 -1.51 10.34 8.59
N LYS A 80 -1.74 10.91 9.79
CA LYS A 80 -1.97 10.11 10.99
C LYS A 80 -3.30 9.37 10.88
N GLY A 81 -3.31 8.12 11.36
CA GLY A 81 -4.50 7.30 11.43
C GLY A 81 -5.56 7.93 12.35
N ILE A 82 -6.81 7.95 11.89
CA ILE A 82 -7.94 8.57 12.60
C ILE A 82 -8.84 7.47 13.14
N ALA A 83 -9.12 7.50 14.45
CA ALA A 83 -10.11 6.61 15.03
C ALA A 83 -11.53 7.08 14.64
N LEU A 84 -12.26 6.23 13.92
CA LEU A 84 -13.65 6.48 13.52
C LEU A 84 -14.63 5.96 14.59
N ALA A 85 -14.28 4.84 15.21
CA ALA A 85 -15.00 4.19 16.30
C ALA A 85 -14.01 3.29 17.08
N GLU A 86 -14.47 2.64 18.15
CA GLU A 86 -13.65 1.66 18.85
C GLU A 86 -13.09 0.62 17.87
N ARG A 87 -11.76 0.50 17.82
CA ARG A 87 -11.01 -0.45 16.97
C ARG A 87 -11.27 -0.32 15.44
N ILE A 88 -11.86 0.80 14.99
CA ILE A 88 -12.00 1.14 13.57
C ILE A 88 -11.22 2.41 13.28
N TYR A 89 -10.29 2.33 12.32
CA TYR A 89 -9.39 3.40 11.96
C TYR A 89 -9.45 3.72 10.47
N LEU A 90 -9.31 5.00 10.15
CA LEU A 90 -9.10 5.50 8.80
C LEU A 90 -7.62 5.87 8.63
N ASN A 91 -6.97 5.30 7.63
CA ASN A 91 -5.59 5.61 7.28
C ASN A 91 -5.55 6.18 5.88
N GLN A 92 -4.87 7.32 5.74
CA GLN A 92 -4.69 7.99 4.46
C GLN A 92 -3.23 7.90 4.05
N ASP A 93 -2.99 7.89 2.76
CA ASP A 93 -1.63 7.85 2.24
C ASP A 93 -1.56 8.47 0.84
N VAL A 94 -0.38 8.96 0.49
CA VAL A 94 -0.10 9.50 -0.84
C VAL A 94 0.02 8.36 -1.83
N GLN A 95 -0.63 8.49 -2.98
CA GLN A 95 -0.51 7.51 -4.04
C GLN A 95 0.95 7.43 -4.51
N PHE A 96 1.48 6.23 -4.62
CA PHE A 96 2.79 6.00 -5.23
C PHE A 96 2.62 5.38 -6.62
N ALA A 97 3.60 5.61 -7.49
CA ALA A 97 3.67 4.92 -8.77
C ALA A 97 4.00 3.44 -8.55
N TRP A 98 3.12 2.57 -9.03
CA TRP A 98 3.39 1.13 -9.06
C TRP A 98 4.65 0.86 -9.89
N PRO A 99 5.45 -0.16 -9.52
CA PRO A 99 6.60 -0.52 -10.32
C PRO A 99 6.14 -1.02 -11.69
N ASP A 100 6.75 -0.50 -12.75
CA ASP A 100 6.47 -0.89 -14.13
C ASP A 100 7.77 -0.77 -14.93
N LEU A 101 8.08 -1.78 -15.74
CA LEU A 101 9.29 -1.83 -16.54
C LEU A 101 9.30 -0.82 -17.70
N SER A 102 8.13 -0.30 -18.08
CA SER A 102 8.00 0.75 -19.10
C SER A 102 8.34 2.15 -18.58
N LEU A 103 8.44 2.33 -17.25
CA LEU A 103 8.87 3.60 -16.66
C LEU A 103 10.36 3.85 -16.94
N GLU A 104 10.72 5.13 -17.06
CA GLU A 104 12.12 5.55 -17.13
C GLU A 104 12.87 5.10 -15.87
N GLU A 105 14.10 4.61 -16.04
CA GLU A 105 14.95 4.30 -14.89
C GLU A 105 15.32 5.58 -14.13
N GLU A 106 15.11 5.57 -12.82
CA GLU A 106 15.65 6.59 -11.92
C GLU A 106 17.01 6.16 -11.35
N ASP A 107 17.57 6.97 -10.44
CA ASP A 107 18.80 6.66 -9.73
C ASP A 107 18.73 5.26 -9.08
N LYS A 108 19.81 4.49 -9.24
CA LYS A 108 20.00 3.16 -8.64
C LYS A 108 20.16 3.25 -7.12
N THR A 109 20.38 4.45 -6.57
CA THR A 109 20.41 4.71 -5.14
C THR A 109 19.02 4.60 -4.54
N GLY A 110 18.87 3.80 -3.49
CA GLY A 110 17.60 3.65 -2.78
C GLY A 110 17.62 2.53 -1.75
N PHE A 111 16.71 2.61 -0.78
CA PHE A 111 16.50 1.59 0.25
C PHE A 111 15.11 0.95 0.13
N CYS A 112 14.97 -0.32 0.52
CA CYS A 112 13.69 -1.00 0.65
C CYS A 112 13.82 -2.18 1.63
N TYR A 113 12.71 -2.58 2.24
CA TYR A 113 12.63 -3.72 3.15
C TYR A 113 12.32 -5.06 2.46
N GLY A 114 12.30 -5.10 1.12
CA GLY A 114 12.10 -6.33 0.35
C GLY A 114 13.05 -7.44 0.79
N LEU A 115 12.53 -8.65 0.96
CA LEU A 115 13.19 -9.85 1.53
C LEU A 115 13.68 -9.74 2.99
N ARG A 116 13.70 -8.56 3.60
CA ARG A 116 14.03 -8.42 5.04
C ARG A 116 12.84 -8.69 5.93
N HIS A 117 11.73 -8.02 5.63
CA HIS A 117 10.50 -8.10 6.43
C HIS A 117 9.35 -8.75 5.67
N GLN A 118 9.52 -8.98 4.36
CA GLN A 118 8.46 -9.46 3.50
C GLN A 118 9.00 -10.25 2.31
N ALA A 119 8.21 -11.21 1.86
CA ALA A 119 8.33 -11.89 0.58
C ALA A 119 6.91 -12.15 0.06
N ALA A 120 6.77 -12.39 -1.24
CA ALA A 120 5.50 -12.79 -1.85
C ALA A 120 5.65 -14.16 -2.51
N ILE A 121 4.56 -14.91 -2.56
CA ILE A 121 4.47 -16.18 -3.27
C ILE A 121 3.26 -16.08 -4.19
N LEU A 122 3.48 -16.21 -5.50
CA LEU A 122 2.42 -16.24 -6.50
C LEU A 122 1.63 -17.55 -6.41
N VAL A 123 0.45 -17.58 -7.04
CA VAL A 123 -0.45 -18.74 -7.01
C VAL A 123 0.18 -20.02 -7.57
N ASP A 124 1.18 -19.89 -8.44
CA ASP A 124 1.94 -21.00 -9.03
C ASP A 124 3.13 -21.45 -8.17
N GLY A 125 3.31 -20.86 -6.98
CA GLY A 125 4.40 -21.15 -6.05
C GLY A 125 5.68 -20.34 -6.30
N THR A 126 5.71 -19.42 -7.26
CA THR A 126 6.87 -18.57 -7.52
C THR A 126 7.11 -17.58 -6.39
N VAL A 127 8.33 -17.55 -5.83
CA VAL A 127 8.72 -16.66 -4.74
C VAL A 127 9.33 -15.38 -5.29
N LEU A 128 8.91 -14.25 -4.73
CA LEU A 128 9.24 -12.90 -5.14
C LEU A 128 9.65 -12.03 -3.94
N PRO A 129 10.40 -10.95 -4.16
CA PRO A 129 10.86 -10.08 -3.07
C PRO A 129 9.77 -9.22 -2.41
N CYS A 130 8.65 -8.99 -3.10
CA CYS A 130 7.58 -8.10 -2.67
C CYS A 130 6.29 -8.40 -3.44
N CYS A 131 5.13 -8.10 -2.84
CA CYS A 131 3.83 -8.25 -3.48
C CYS A 131 3.55 -7.23 -4.60
N LEU A 132 4.38 -6.20 -4.75
CA LEU A 132 4.27 -5.22 -5.83
C LEU A 132 4.74 -5.77 -7.20
N ASP A 133 5.42 -6.91 -7.22
CA ASP A 133 5.85 -7.61 -8.42
C ASP A 133 4.79 -8.65 -8.85
N SER A 134 3.58 -8.20 -9.21
CA SER A 134 2.49 -9.13 -9.53
C SER A 134 2.77 -10.01 -10.75
N ASP A 135 3.65 -9.54 -11.64
CA ASP A 135 3.98 -10.20 -12.90
C ASP A 135 5.16 -11.18 -12.75
N GLY A 136 5.78 -11.24 -11.57
CA GLY A 136 6.86 -12.18 -11.24
C GLY A 136 8.17 -11.90 -11.95
N VAL A 137 8.48 -10.63 -12.22
CA VAL A 137 9.71 -10.18 -12.88
C VAL A 137 10.95 -10.60 -12.09
N ILE A 138 10.91 -10.47 -10.77
CA ILE A 138 11.98 -10.85 -9.85
C ILE A 138 11.70 -12.25 -9.27
N ALA A 139 11.57 -13.24 -10.14
CA ALA A 139 11.46 -14.65 -9.74
C ALA A 139 12.74 -15.12 -9.04
N LEU A 140 12.63 -15.44 -7.74
CA LEU A 140 13.75 -15.94 -6.92
C LEU A 140 13.84 -17.47 -6.91
N GLY A 141 12.71 -18.15 -7.15
CA GLY A 141 12.58 -19.59 -7.14
C GLY A 141 11.13 -20.02 -7.07
N ASN A 142 10.87 -21.32 -6.94
CA ASN A 142 9.52 -21.85 -6.79
C ASN A 142 9.47 -22.92 -5.69
N ILE A 143 8.53 -22.78 -4.75
CA ILE A 143 8.43 -23.64 -3.56
C ILE A 143 8.07 -25.10 -3.88
N HIS A 144 7.62 -25.39 -5.10
CA HIS A 144 7.40 -26.77 -5.56
C HIS A 144 8.70 -27.46 -6.01
N LYS A 145 9.79 -26.71 -6.19
CA LYS A 145 11.10 -27.21 -6.64
C LYS A 145 12.17 -27.14 -5.56
N ASN A 146 12.16 -26.07 -4.77
CA ASN A 146 13.15 -25.79 -3.73
C ASN A 146 12.45 -25.44 -2.42
N THR A 147 13.11 -25.68 -1.29
CA THR A 147 12.59 -25.19 -0.01
C THR A 147 12.64 -23.66 0.01
N PHE A 148 11.76 -23.05 0.80
CA PHE A 148 11.76 -21.59 0.95
C PHE A 148 13.11 -21.07 1.48
N SER A 149 13.77 -21.80 2.40
CA SER A 149 15.10 -21.42 2.91
C SER A 149 16.15 -21.38 1.80
N GLU A 150 16.20 -22.41 0.95
CA GLU A 150 17.11 -22.46 -0.20
C GLU A 150 16.88 -21.30 -1.16
N ILE A 151 15.63 -20.90 -1.40
CA ILE A 151 15.29 -19.76 -2.25
C ILE A 151 15.77 -18.45 -1.61
N MET A 152 15.59 -18.28 -0.31
CA MET A 152 16.01 -17.08 0.43
C MET A 152 17.54 -16.96 0.55
N GLU A 153 18.25 -18.09 0.52
CA GLU A 153 19.72 -18.18 0.52
C GLU A 153 20.32 -18.15 -0.90
N SER A 154 19.49 -18.07 -1.94
CA SER A 154 19.97 -17.96 -3.32
C SER A 154 20.78 -16.68 -3.53
N GLU A 155 21.74 -16.75 -4.46
CA GLU A 155 22.62 -15.61 -4.77
C GLU A 155 21.82 -14.35 -5.13
N ARG A 156 20.77 -14.48 -5.95
CA ARG A 156 19.90 -13.36 -6.34
C ARG A 156 19.18 -12.73 -5.14
N ALA A 157 18.65 -13.55 -4.22
CA ALA A 157 17.97 -13.07 -3.02
C ALA A 157 18.94 -12.34 -2.08
N LEU A 158 20.14 -12.91 -1.87
CA LEU A 158 21.18 -12.31 -1.04
C LEU A 158 21.68 -10.99 -1.62
N GLN A 159 21.91 -10.91 -2.93
CA GLN A 159 22.31 -9.68 -3.63
C GLN A 159 21.25 -8.59 -3.50
N LEU A 160 19.97 -8.94 -3.51
CA LEU A 160 18.87 -7.99 -3.32
C LEU A 160 18.88 -7.39 -1.90
N VAL A 161 19.01 -8.26 -0.88
CA VAL A 161 19.10 -7.82 0.53
C VAL A 161 20.35 -6.97 0.76
N GLU A 162 21.50 -7.40 0.24
CA GLU A 162 22.78 -6.70 0.36
C GLU A 162 22.78 -5.37 -0.40
N GLY A 163 22.21 -5.35 -1.61
CA GLY A 163 22.01 -4.16 -2.41
C GLY A 163 21.26 -3.10 -1.60
N PHE A 164 20.09 -3.45 -1.05
CA PHE A 164 19.37 -2.51 -0.20
C PHE A 164 20.13 -2.14 1.09
N SER A 165 20.94 -3.03 1.69
CA SER A 165 21.84 -2.63 2.82
C SER A 165 22.76 -1.47 2.43
N LYS A 166 23.25 -1.49 1.19
CA LYS A 166 24.19 -0.52 0.63
C LYS A 166 23.49 0.66 -0.04
N ARG A 167 22.16 0.79 0.15
CA ARG A 167 21.29 1.75 -0.53
C ARG A 167 21.37 1.65 -2.06
N GLN A 168 21.37 0.43 -2.59
CA GLN A 168 21.41 0.12 -4.02
C GLN A 168 20.23 -0.77 -4.44
N ALA A 169 19.38 -0.26 -5.34
CA ALA A 169 18.34 -1.03 -6.00
C ALA A 169 18.94 -1.85 -7.15
N VAL A 170 19.28 -3.12 -6.87
CA VAL A 170 19.99 -3.99 -7.82
C VAL A 170 19.09 -4.51 -8.95
N GLU A 171 17.80 -4.77 -8.66
CA GLU A 171 16.81 -5.22 -9.64
C GLU A 171 16.18 -4.04 -10.41
N GLU A 172 15.96 -4.21 -11.71
CA GLU A 172 15.38 -3.18 -12.59
C GLU A 172 14.01 -2.70 -12.10
N LEU A 173 13.11 -3.63 -11.79
CA LEU A 173 11.77 -3.31 -11.30
C LEU A 173 11.83 -2.50 -9.99
N CYS A 174 12.81 -2.79 -9.12
CA CYS A 174 13.04 -2.03 -7.90
C CYS A 174 13.51 -0.59 -8.19
N ARG A 175 14.36 -0.37 -9.20
CA ARG A 175 14.80 1.00 -9.57
C ARG A 175 13.64 1.87 -10.02
N LYS A 176 12.64 1.25 -10.67
CA LYS A 176 11.42 1.88 -11.18
C LYS A 176 10.25 1.85 -10.18
N CYS A 177 10.48 1.40 -8.95
CA CYS A 177 9.42 1.26 -7.95
C CYS A 177 9.20 2.57 -7.18
N GLY A 178 8.04 3.22 -7.36
CA GLY A 178 7.69 4.43 -6.61
C GLY A 178 7.57 4.21 -5.10
N TYR A 179 7.25 2.98 -4.65
CA TYR A 179 7.11 2.66 -3.22
C TYR A 179 8.42 2.86 -2.45
N ARG A 180 9.57 2.56 -3.05
CA ARG A 180 10.87 2.65 -2.37
C ARG A 180 11.22 4.09 -1.94
N LYS A 181 10.69 5.08 -2.67
CA LYS A 181 10.94 6.51 -2.42
C LYS A 181 10.50 6.96 -1.03
N ARG A 182 9.56 6.23 -0.43
CA ARG A 182 9.09 6.43 0.95
C ARG A 182 10.21 6.27 1.99
N PHE A 183 11.32 5.64 1.63
CA PHE A 183 12.45 5.39 2.52
C PHE A 183 13.65 6.31 2.27
N ASP A 184 13.56 7.22 1.30
CA ASP A 184 14.70 8.09 0.95
C ASP A 184 14.85 9.27 1.92
N ASN A 185 13.78 9.67 2.62
CA ASN A 185 13.80 10.67 3.68
C ASN A 185 13.56 10.03 5.06
N PRO A 186 14.56 9.97 5.95
CA PRO A 186 14.42 9.33 7.27
C PRO A 186 13.54 10.11 8.25
N TYR A 187 12.97 11.26 7.87
CA TYR A 187 12.13 12.10 8.73
C TYR A 187 10.63 12.10 8.35
N SER A 188 10.19 11.26 7.41
CA SER A 188 8.81 11.22 6.93
C SER A 188 7.92 10.14 7.59
N SER A 189 8.16 9.80 8.86
CA SER A 189 7.32 8.91 9.66
C SER A 189 6.76 9.59 10.89
#